data_AF-A0A941IQ76-F1
#
_entry.id   AF-A0A941IQ76-F1
#
_cell.length_a   1.000
_cell.length_b   1.000
_cell.length_c   1.000
_cell.angle_alpha   90.00
_cell.angle_beta   90.00
_cell.angle_gamma   90.00
#
_symmetry.space_group_name_H-M   'P 1'
#
loop_
_entity.id
_entity.type
_entity.pdbx_description
1 polymer ?
#
loop_
_entity_poly.entity_id
_entity_poly.type
_entity_poly.pdbx_seq_one_letter_code
_entity_poly.pdbx_strand_id
1 'polypeptide(L)'
;MSVLAIQAQFTRAADNAEFPDFNNGYYYPVDARLHLMRDSERWAMVVELLGYNPRGGNLIDVVHTFGNCLTGGEPGFRGDGGFLERIENMDEAEGDEETYTGAGFVVRGRRVFVDAPAGTPMEQAVRLLVPAHRGLLLADAAEVYRRLPGDLPAILTLDEWRHPGGLMDDFADEVEADETFRMLAEVLETGDAARYRPQRPPNTHWSNWPEAGTL
;
A
#
# COMPACT_ATOMS: atom_id res chain seq x y z
N MET A 1 6.65 -23.88 -9.23
CA MET A 1 5.72 -22.89 -8.62
C MET A 1 4.59 -22.70 -9.61
N SER A 2 3.32 -22.69 -9.19
CA SER A 2 2.17 -22.50 -10.09
C SER A 2 1.42 -21.22 -9.74
N VAL A 3 0.72 -20.66 -10.73
CA VAL A 3 -0.19 -19.52 -10.55
C VAL A 3 -1.18 -19.75 -9.40
N LEU A 4 -1.76 -20.96 -9.33
CA LEU A 4 -2.73 -21.33 -8.28
C LEU A 4 -2.13 -21.27 -6.86
N ALA A 5 -0.86 -21.64 -6.68
CA ALA A 5 -0.22 -21.59 -5.37
C ALA A 5 0.04 -20.14 -4.91
N ILE A 6 0.33 -19.24 -5.86
CA ILE A 6 0.50 -17.80 -5.59
C ILE A 6 -0.85 -17.18 -5.23
N GLN A 7 -1.88 -17.43 -6.03
CA GLN A 7 -3.25 -16.95 -5.76
C GLN A 7 -3.77 -17.45 -4.42
N ALA A 8 -3.56 -18.73 -4.09
CA ALA A 8 -3.96 -19.27 -2.79
C ALA A 8 -3.32 -18.55 -1.60
N GLN A 9 -2.09 -18.02 -1.75
CA GLN A 9 -1.48 -17.20 -0.71
C GLN A 9 -2.18 -15.85 -0.56
N PHE A 10 -2.57 -15.21 -1.68
CA PHE A 10 -3.32 -13.95 -1.67
C PHE A 10 -4.70 -14.13 -1.04
N THR A 11 -5.46 -15.13 -1.46
CA THR A 11 -6.80 -15.45 -0.92
C THR A 11 -6.73 -15.73 0.58
N ARG A 12 -5.79 -16.57 1.02
CA ARG A 12 -5.61 -16.86 2.45
C ARG A 12 -5.26 -15.62 3.26
N ALA A 13 -4.47 -14.70 2.71
CA ALA A 13 -4.19 -13.43 3.39
C ALA A 13 -5.43 -12.54 3.46
N ALA A 14 -6.28 -12.55 2.43
CA ALA A 14 -7.54 -11.82 2.44
C ALA A 14 -8.51 -12.39 3.50
N ASP A 15 -8.62 -13.72 3.62
CA ASP A 15 -9.39 -14.41 4.67
C ASP A 15 -8.94 -14.00 6.08
N ASN A 16 -7.64 -13.75 6.26
CA ASN A 16 -7.06 -13.39 7.55
C ASN A 16 -7.08 -11.88 7.83
N ALA A 17 -7.67 -11.07 6.95
CA ALA A 17 -7.60 -9.60 7.00
C ALA A 17 -6.14 -9.08 7.05
N GLU A 18 -5.27 -9.71 6.27
CA GLU A 18 -3.84 -9.39 6.12
C GLU A 18 -3.46 -8.93 4.72
N PHE A 19 -4.43 -8.90 3.81
CA PHE A 19 -4.30 -8.40 2.46
C PHE A 19 -4.64 -6.91 2.38
N PRO A 20 -4.07 -6.15 1.42
CA PRO A 20 -4.40 -4.73 1.24
C PRO A 20 -5.90 -4.47 1.22
N ASP A 21 -6.36 -3.52 2.02
CA ASP A 21 -7.76 -3.10 2.10
C ASP A 21 -7.86 -1.58 1.88
N PHE A 22 -8.31 -1.19 0.68
CA PHE A 22 -8.52 0.22 0.33
C PHE A 22 -9.80 0.80 0.94
N ASN A 23 -10.70 -0.04 1.45
CA ASN A 23 -11.94 0.36 2.11
C ASN A 23 -11.82 0.31 3.64
N ASN A 24 -10.60 0.27 4.16
CA ASN A 24 -10.34 0.16 5.59
C ASN A 24 -10.96 1.36 6.33
N GLY A 25 -11.79 1.08 7.32
CA GLY A 25 -12.50 2.12 8.09
C GLY A 25 -11.61 3.01 8.96
N TYR A 26 -10.33 2.67 9.15
CA TYR A 26 -9.40 3.43 10.01
C TYR A 26 -8.40 4.30 9.24
N TYR A 27 -8.30 4.13 7.93
CA TYR A 27 -7.32 4.82 7.12
C TYR A 27 -8.02 5.58 6.00
N TYR A 28 -7.83 6.90 5.98
CA TYR A 28 -8.14 7.71 4.81
C TYR A 28 -7.07 7.46 3.74
N PRO A 29 -7.39 6.83 2.60
CA PRO A 29 -6.39 6.50 1.60
C PRO A 29 -5.78 7.76 1.01
N VAL A 30 -4.47 7.72 0.77
CA VAL A 30 -3.69 8.84 0.21
C VAL A 30 -3.04 8.43 -1.11
N ASP A 31 -2.33 7.31 -1.11
CA ASP A 31 -1.62 6.80 -2.28
C ASP A 31 -1.31 5.31 -2.12
N ALA A 32 -0.88 4.65 -3.18
CA ALA A 32 -0.51 3.25 -3.14
C ALA A 32 0.54 2.90 -4.19
N ARG A 33 1.24 1.79 -3.98
CA ARG A 33 2.18 1.21 -4.95
C ARG A 33 2.30 -0.28 -4.77
N LEU A 34 2.52 -0.99 -5.87
CA LEU A 34 2.73 -2.43 -5.88
C LEU A 34 4.02 -2.78 -6.62
N HIS A 35 4.82 -3.64 -6.02
CA HIS A 35 6.03 -4.21 -6.60
C HIS A 35 5.91 -5.71 -6.76
N LEU A 36 6.37 -6.23 -7.90
CA LEU A 36 6.61 -7.65 -8.11
C LEU A 36 8.11 -7.88 -8.26
N MET A 37 8.64 -8.87 -7.54
CA MET A 37 10.03 -9.29 -7.62
C MET A 37 10.11 -10.79 -7.86
N ARG A 38 11.07 -11.24 -8.67
CA ARG A 38 11.25 -12.67 -8.94
C ARG A 38 12.60 -13.01 -9.55
N ASP A 39 13.05 -14.24 -9.29
CA ASP A 39 14.02 -14.95 -10.12
C ASP A 39 13.53 -16.38 -10.51
N SER A 40 14.43 -17.31 -10.84
CA SER A 40 14.05 -18.67 -11.24
C SER A 40 13.37 -19.50 -10.14
N GLU A 41 13.58 -19.16 -8.86
CA GLU A 41 13.12 -19.95 -7.71
C GLU A 41 12.26 -19.14 -6.74
N ARG A 42 12.52 -17.84 -6.63
CA ARG A 42 11.96 -16.94 -5.64
C ARG A 42 10.97 -15.97 -6.28
N TRP A 43 9.94 -15.62 -5.53
CA TRP A 43 8.99 -14.59 -5.90
C TRP A 43 8.56 -13.81 -4.67
N ALA A 44 8.20 -12.54 -4.88
CA ALA A 44 7.59 -11.70 -3.88
C ALA A 44 6.66 -10.65 -4.51
N MET A 45 5.65 -10.26 -3.76
CA MET A 45 4.83 -9.08 -4.04
C MET A 45 4.86 -8.19 -2.80
N VAL A 46 5.11 -6.89 -3.00
CA VAL A 46 5.01 -5.88 -1.95
C VAL A 46 3.93 -4.89 -2.35
N VAL A 47 3.00 -4.60 -1.45
CA VAL A 47 1.95 -3.59 -1.65
C VAL A 47 2.00 -2.58 -0.52
N GLU A 48 2.17 -1.33 -0.90
CA GLU A 48 2.15 -0.15 -0.03
C GLU A 48 0.76 0.49 -0.09
N LEU A 49 0.13 0.67 1.08
CA LEU A 49 -1.07 1.47 1.25
C LEU A 49 -0.76 2.64 2.17
N LEU A 50 -0.56 3.82 1.57
CA LEU A 50 -0.37 5.05 2.31
C LEU A 50 -1.73 5.62 2.70
N GLY A 51 -1.96 5.77 4.00
CA GLY A 51 -3.22 6.29 4.53
C GLY A 51 -3.02 7.10 5.81
N TYR A 52 -3.80 8.16 5.96
CA TYR A 52 -3.85 8.90 7.22
C TYR A 52 -4.80 8.21 8.20
N ASN A 53 -4.31 7.96 9.41
CA ASN A 53 -5.07 7.31 10.47
C ASN A 53 -5.19 8.27 11.65
N PRO A 54 -6.35 8.91 11.87
CA PRO A 54 -6.55 9.85 12.97
C PRO A 54 -6.28 9.22 14.34
N ARG A 55 -6.69 7.96 14.53
CA ARG A 55 -6.44 7.22 15.79
C ARG A 55 -4.98 6.84 15.98
N GLY A 56 -4.29 6.58 14.87
CA GLY A 56 -2.86 6.35 14.84
C GLY A 56 -2.05 7.63 14.99
N GLY A 57 -2.66 8.80 14.81
CA GLY A 57 -2.01 10.11 14.88
C GLY A 57 -0.87 10.25 13.89
N ASN A 58 -0.97 9.64 12.70
CA ASN A 58 0.05 9.77 11.66
C ASN A 58 -0.47 9.47 10.24
N LEU A 59 0.33 9.88 9.25
CA LEU A 59 0.30 9.32 7.90
C LEU A 59 1.13 8.04 7.90
N ILE A 60 0.49 6.90 7.67
CA ILE A 60 1.11 5.59 7.80
C ILE A 60 1.12 4.91 6.43
N ASP A 61 2.29 4.43 6.03
CA ASP A 61 2.44 3.53 4.90
C ASP A 61 2.44 2.08 5.40
N VAL A 62 1.38 1.34 5.07
CA VAL A 62 1.21 -0.07 5.44
C VAL A 62 1.79 -0.95 4.34
N VAL A 63 2.87 -1.66 4.67
CA VAL A 63 3.64 -2.48 3.74
C VAL A 63 3.26 -3.96 3.89
N HIS A 64 2.52 -4.45 2.91
CA HIS A 64 2.07 -5.83 2.82
C HIS A 64 3.07 -6.63 1.99
N THR A 65 3.64 -7.70 2.54
CA THR A 65 4.66 -8.50 1.84
C THR A 65 4.20 -9.95 1.67
N PHE A 66 4.25 -10.45 0.45
CA PHE A 66 3.90 -11.82 0.06
C PHE A 66 5.07 -12.46 -0.68
N GLY A 67 5.16 -13.78 -0.67
CA GLY A 67 6.24 -14.49 -1.35
C GLY A 67 6.55 -15.86 -0.77
N ASN A 68 7.42 -16.60 -1.45
CA ASN A 68 8.01 -17.86 -0.96
C ASN A 68 9.42 -17.68 -0.37
N CYS A 69 9.92 -16.46 -0.32
CA CYS A 69 11.30 -16.13 0.04
C CYS A 69 11.40 -15.08 1.16
N LEU A 70 10.33 -14.91 1.95
CA LEU A 70 10.31 -13.95 3.05
C LEU A 70 11.44 -14.26 4.05
N THR A 71 12.22 -13.25 4.38
CA THR A 71 13.35 -13.37 5.34
C THR A 71 12.92 -13.15 6.78
N GLY A 72 11.67 -12.74 7.00
CA GLY A 72 11.05 -12.60 8.32
C GLY A 72 9.53 -12.42 8.26
N GLY A 73 8.83 -12.90 9.29
CA GLY A 73 7.39 -12.85 9.42
C GLY A 73 6.62 -13.72 8.41
N GLU A 74 5.29 -13.70 8.52
CA GLU A 74 4.37 -14.41 7.62
C GLU A 74 3.84 -13.47 6.51
N PRO A 75 3.31 -13.99 5.39
CA PRO A 75 2.73 -13.17 4.34
C PRO A 75 1.66 -12.18 4.89
N GLY A 76 1.63 -10.96 4.36
CA GLY A 76 0.80 -9.87 4.85
C GLY A 76 1.61 -8.73 5.47
N PHE A 77 0.97 -7.89 6.29
CA PHE A 77 1.61 -6.75 6.96
C PHE A 77 2.06 -7.06 8.40
N ARG A 78 1.64 -8.20 8.98
CA ARG A 78 1.99 -8.57 10.36
C ARG A 78 3.46 -9.02 10.41
N GLY A 79 4.33 -8.13 10.87
CA GLY A 79 5.76 -8.38 11.02
C GLY A 79 6.56 -7.08 11.15
N ASP A 80 7.87 -7.20 11.27
CA ASP A 80 8.76 -6.05 11.39
C ASP A 80 8.68 -5.16 10.14
N GLY A 81 8.38 -3.88 10.37
CA GLY A 81 8.33 -2.84 9.34
C GLY A 81 7.15 -2.91 8.38
N GLY A 82 6.04 -3.54 8.80
CA GLY A 82 4.76 -3.48 8.07
C GLY A 82 4.00 -2.16 8.25
N PHE A 83 4.39 -1.30 9.20
CA PHE A 83 3.82 0.02 9.42
C PHE A 83 4.94 1.06 9.44
N LEU A 84 4.86 2.07 8.59
CA LEU A 84 5.85 3.14 8.47
C LEU A 84 5.17 4.49 8.67
N GLU A 85 5.38 5.10 9.83
CA GLU A 85 4.98 6.48 10.10
C GLU A 85 5.81 7.44 9.24
N ARG A 86 5.14 8.37 8.55
CA ARG A 86 5.78 9.26 7.58
C ARG A 86 5.98 10.67 8.09
N ILE A 87 5.13 11.17 8.98
CA ILE A 87 5.26 12.53 9.51
C ILE A 87 5.98 12.47 10.86
N GLU A 88 7.19 13.01 10.90
CA GLU A 88 8.06 13.03 12.10
C GLU A 88 7.65 14.11 13.10
N ASN A 89 6.94 15.16 12.67
CA ASN A 89 6.47 16.27 13.49
C ASN A 89 4.94 16.34 13.55
N MET A 90 4.25 15.20 13.63
CA MET A 90 2.78 15.20 13.54
C MET A 90 2.14 16.03 14.66
N ASP A 91 2.74 16.04 15.84
CA ASP A 91 2.39 16.89 16.98
C ASP A 91 2.47 18.41 16.72
N GLU A 92 3.24 18.84 15.71
CA GLU A 92 3.26 20.23 15.23
C GLU A 92 2.34 20.44 14.01
N ALA A 93 2.27 19.45 13.13
CA ALA A 93 1.57 19.54 11.84
C ALA A 93 0.05 19.42 12.00
N GLU A 94 -0.40 18.69 13.01
CA GLU A 94 -1.79 18.47 13.38
C GLU A 94 -2.19 19.32 14.58
N GLY A 95 -3.30 20.03 14.43
CA GLY A 95 -3.93 20.81 15.48
C GLY A 95 -5.15 20.09 16.04
N ASP A 96 -5.97 20.85 16.75
CA ASP A 96 -7.24 20.34 17.25
C ASP A 96 -8.15 19.88 16.10
N GLU A 97 -9.02 18.92 16.39
CA GLU A 97 -10.01 18.39 15.45
C GLU A 97 -9.39 17.81 14.15
N GLU A 98 -8.18 17.25 14.23
CA GLU A 98 -7.54 16.54 13.10
C GLU A 98 -7.36 17.47 11.89
N THR A 99 -6.96 18.72 12.17
CA THR A 99 -6.75 19.76 11.15
C THR A 99 -5.28 20.14 10.99
N TYR A 100 -4.90 20.49 9.78
CA TYR A 100 -3.56 20.97 9.46
C TYR A 100 -3.30 22.35 10.07
N THR A 101 -2.16 22.53 10.75
CA THR A 101 -1.81 23.78 11.43
C THR A 101 -1.15 24.83 10.53
N GLY A 102 -0.67 24.44 9.35
CA GLY A 102 0.20 25.28 8.51
C GLY A 102 1.69 25.16 8.81
N ALA A 103 2.10 24.37 9.82
CA ALA A 103 3.50 24.22 10.23
C ALA A 103 4.41 23.53 9.19
N GLY A 104 3.82 22.93 8.16
CA GLY A 104 4.48 22.02 7.24
C GLY A 104 4.70 20.63 7.84
N PHE A 105 5.01 19.68 6.98
CA PHE A 105 5.25 18.28 7.33
C PHE A 105 6.75 17.97 7.27
N VAL A 106 7.30 17.34 8.30
CA VAL A 106 8.66 16.81 8.28
C VAL A 106 8.58 15.33 7.90
N VAL A 107 9.16 15.00 6.75
CA VAL A 107 9.22 13.63 6.21
C VAL A 107 10.67 13.32 5.88
N ARG A 108 11.22 12.26 6.48
CA ARG A 108 12.62 11.85 6.33
C ARG A 108 13.61 13.01 6.59
N GLY A 109 13.39 13.73 7.70
CA GLY A 109 14.16 14.90 8.11
C GLY A 109 14.00 16.15 7.24
N ARG A 110 13.12 16.12 6.22
CA ARG A 110 12.87 17.27 5.33
C ARG A 110 11.51 17.89 5.63
N ARG A 111 11.49 19.19 5.96
CA ARG A 111 10.25 19.96 6.04
C ARG A 111 9.74 20.31 4.64
N VAL A 112 8.48 19.98 4.35
CA VAL A 112 7.75 20.26 3.12
C VAL A 112 6.44 20.96 3.43
N PHE A 113 5.96 21.79 2.51
CA PHE A 113 4.74 22.58 2.67
C PHE A 113 3.76 22.21 1.57
N VAL A 114 2.47 22.26 1.91
CA VAL A 114 1.36 22.11 0.97
C VAL A 114 0.65 23.44 0.79
N ASP A 115 0.02 23.63 -0.37
CA ASP A 115 -0.82 24.79 -0.65
C ASP A 115 -2.21 24.59 -0.03
N ALA A 116 -2.27 24.69 1.30
CA ALA A 116 -3.49 24.62 2.10
C ALA A 116 -3.42 25.57 3.29
N PRO A 117 -4.52 26.25 3.64
CA PRO A 117 -4.58 27.06 4.84
C PRO A 117 -4.56 26.21 6.11
N ALA A 118 -4.22 26.83 7.25
CA ALA A 118 -4.48 26.24 8.55
C ALA A 118 -5.99 25.98 8.73
N GLY A 119 -6.34 24.86 9.37
CA GLY A 119 -7.71 24.38 9.53
C GLY A 119 -8.21 23.47 8.40
N THR A 120 -7.40 23.21 7.37
CA THR A 120 -7.73 22.18 6.36
C THR A 120 -7.78 20.80 7.03
N PRO A 121 -8.80 19.96 6.75
CA PRO A 121 -8.83 18.58 7.26
C PRO A 121 -7.55 17.82 6.93
N MET A 122 -7.00 17.10 7.91
CA MET A 122 -5.66 16.52 7.80
C MET A 122 -5.55 15.55 6.61
N GLU A 123 -6.57 14.74 6.35
CA GLU A 123 -6.61 13.79 5.24
C GLU A 123 -6.49 14.50 3.88
N GLN A 124 -7.04 15.71 3.76
CA GLN A 124 -6.90 16.53 2.55
C GLN A 124 -5.51 17.15 2.46
N ALA A 125 -4.99 17.67 3.58
CA ALA A 125 -3.67 18.28 3.62
C ALA A 125 -2.56 17.28 3.24
N VAL A 126 -2.61 16.04 3.76
CA VAL A 126 -1.61 15.02 3.40
C VAL A 126 -1.74 14.53 1.96
N ARG A 127 -2.95 14.50 1.37
CA ARG A 127 -3.14 14.18 -0.05
C ARG A 127 -2.46 15.18 -0.98
N LEU A 128 -2.34 16.45 -0.56
CA LEU A 128 -1.63 17.47 -1.32
C LEU A 128 -0.10 17.27 -1.34
N LEU A 129 0.46 16.39 -0.50
CA LEU A 129 1.88 16.04 -0.57
C LEU A 129 2.20 15.18 -1.79
N VAL A 130 1.26 14.35 -2.24
CA VAL A 130 1.52 13.30 -3.25
C VAL A 130 2.09 13.87 -4.57
N PRO A 131 1.50 14.89 -5.22
CA PRO A 131 1.95 15.33 -6.54
C PRO A 131 3.43 15.76 -6.60
N ALA A 132 3.98 16.32 -5.51
CA ALA A 132 5.34 16.83 -5.46
C ALA A 132 6.31 15.99 -4.60
N HIS A 133 5.77 15.18 -3.68
CA HIS A 133 6.56 14.53 -2.63
C HIS A 133 6.29 13.03 -2.49
N ARG A 134 5.59 12.39 -3.44
CA ARG A 134 5.30 10.95 -3.43
C ARG A 134 6.49 10.06 -3.07
N GLY A 135 7.68 10.32 -3.63
CA GLY A 135 8.88 9.53 -3.34
C GLY A 135 9.43 9.66 -1.91
N LEU A 136 9.00 10.66 -1.13
CA LEU A 136 9.31 10.76 0.30
C LEU A 136 8.34 9.93 1.16
N LEU A 137 7.09 9.80 0.70
CA LEU A 137 5.99 9.19 1.43
C LEU A 137 5.92 7.67 1.26
N LEU A 138 6.28 7.18 0.07
CA LEU A 138 6.34 5.75 -0.22
C LEU A 138 7.65 5.12 0.27
N ALA A 139 7.63 3.80 0.35
CA ALA A 139 8.73 2.98 0.76
C ALA A 139 9.94 3.15 -0.17
N ASP A 140 11.12 3.32 0.44
CA ASP A 140 12.37 3.27 -0.30
C ASP A 140 12.83 1.81 -0.51
N ALA A 141 13.93 1.62 -1.23
CA ALA A 141 14.42 0.27 -1.51
C ALA A 141 14.76 -0.52 -0.24
N ALA A 142 15.26 0.11 0.82
CA ALA A 142 15.57 -0.61 2.06
C ALA A 142 14.28 -1.05 2.79
N GLU A 143 13.26 -0.22 2.75
CA GLU A 143 11.94 -0.51 3.32
C GLU A 143 11.20 -1.60 2.53
N VAL A 144 11.19 -1.52 1.19
CA VAL A 144 10.58 -2.53 0.29
C VAL A 144 11.26 -3.90 0.45
N TYR A 145 12.60 -3.92 0.54
CA TYR A 145 13.37 -5.17 0.66
C TYR A 145 13.58 -5.63 2.10
N ARG A 146 12.99 -4.95 3.10
CA ARG A 146 13.20 -5.26 4.53
C ARG A 146 12.97 -6.73 4.87
N ARG A 147 11.96 -7.34 4.25
CA ARG A 147 11.54 -8.72 4.48
C ARG A 147 11.85 -9.65 3.30
N LEU A 148 12.69 -9.20 2.37
CA LEU A 148 13.03 -9.91 1.14
C LEU A 148 14.54 -10.11 1.02
N PRO A 149 14.99 -11.06 0.18
CA PRO A 149 16.39 -11.15 -0.20
C PRO A 149 16.79 -9.90 -1.01
N GLY A 150 17.87 -9.23 -0.60
CA GLY A 150 18.32 -7.98 -1.25
C GLY A 150 18.82 -8.12 -2.69
N ASP A 151 18.97 -9.35 -3.18
CA ASP A 151 19.37 -9.69 -4.55
C ASP A 151 18.18 -10.08 -5.45
N LEU A 152 16.96 -10.10 -4.92
CA LEU A 152 15.77 -10.49 -5.68
C LEU A 152 15.41 -9.37 -6.69
N PRO A 153 15.38 -9.63 -8.01
CA PRO A 153 15.15 -8.55 -8.96
C PRO A 153 13.68 -8.14 -9.04
N ALA A 154 13.41 -6.83 -9.05
CA ALA A 154 12.10 -6.28 -9.36
C ALA A 154 11.79 -6.44 -10.86
N ILE A 155 10.60 -6.95 -11.17
CA ILE A 155 10.15 -7.26 -12.54
C ILE A 155 8.95 -6.42 -12.99
N LEU A 156 8.18 -5.88 -12.06
CA LEU A 156 7.05 -4.98 -12.35
C LEU A 156 6.84 -4.02 -11.17
N THR A 157 6.44 -2.78 -11.47
CA THR A 157 5.96 -1.82 -10.47
C THR A 157 4.72 -1.13 -11.02
N LEU A 158 3.66 -1.08 -10.22
CA LEU A 158 2.39 -0.47 -10.57
C LEU A 158 2.07 0.63 -9.57
N ASP A 159 1.77 1.81 -10.10
CA ASP A 159 1.25 2.94 -9.31
C ASP A 159 -0.29 2.98 -9.30
N GLU A 160 -0.91 2.32 -10.28
CA GLU A 160 -2.35 2.20 -10.38
C GLU A 160 -2.73 0.80 -10.84
N TRP A 161 -3.75 0.21 -10.21
CA TRP A 161 -4.36 -1.05 -10.62
C TRP A 161 -5.83 -1.08 -10.23
N ARG A 162 -6.53 -2.15 -10.62
CA ARG A 162 -7.87 -2.40 -10.12
C ARG A 162 -7.81 -3.32 -8.90
N HIS A 163 -8.35 -2.85 -7.79
CA HIS A 163 -8.47 -3.57 -6.54
C HIS A 163 -9.95 -3.94 -6.27
N PRO A 164 -10.24 -5.17 -5.78
CA PRO A 164 -11.56 -5.57 -5.30
C PRO A 164 -12.00 -4.68 -4.13
N GLY A 165 -13.31 -4.48 -3.99
CA GLY A 165 -13.88 -3.51 -3.04
C GLY A 165 -14.91 -4.10 -2.10
N GLY A 166 -15.01 -5.43 -2.06
CA GLY A 166 -15.94 -6.16 -1.21
C GLY A 166 -15.77 -5.87 0.27
N LEU A 167 -16.84 -6.13 1.00
CA LEU A 167 -16.82 -6.15 2.46
C LEU A 167 -16.06 -7.39 2.95
N MET A 168 -15.62 -7.35 4.22
CA MET A 168 -14.71 -8.34 4.80
C MET A 168 -15.15 -9.80 4.61
N ASP A 169 -16.46 -10.09 4.61
CA ASP A 169 -17.00 -11.45 4.55
C ASP A 169 -16.81 -12.13 3.18
N ASP A 170 -16.80 -11.38 2.08
CA ASP A 170 -16.67 -11.91 0.71
C ASP A 170 -15.33 -11.51 0.04
N PHE A 171 -14.48 -10.79 0.77
CA PHE A 171 -13.29 -10.15 0.19
C PHE A 171 -12.29 -11.15 -0.39
N ALA A 172 -12.12 -12.32 0.24
CA ALA A 172 -11.22 -13.36 -0.26
C ALA A 172 -11.69 -13.96 -1.59
N ASP A 173 -13.00 -14.22 -1.72
CA ASP A 173 -13.61 -14.70 -2.96
C ASP A 173 -13.46 -13.65 -4.09
N GLU A 174 -13.59 -12.36 -3.76
CA GLU A 174 -13.33 -11.29 -4.71
C GLU A 174 -11.86 -11.24 -5.16
N VAL A 175 -10.91 -11.37 -4.23
CA VAL A 175 -9.47 -11.42 -4.55
C VAL A 175 -9.14 -12.62 -5.43
N GLU A 176 -9.73 -13.79 -5.16
CA GLU A 176 -9.54 -14.99 -5.98
C GLU A 176 -10.08 -14.80 -7.41
N ALA A 177 -11.27 -14.21 -7.54
CA ALA A 177 -11.93 -13.99 -8.82
C ALA A 177 -11.37 -12.79 -9.60
N ASP A 178 -10.61 -11.89 -8.97
CA ASP A 178 -10.17 -10.66 -9.60
C ASP A 178 -9.09 -10.88 -10.69
N GLU A 179 -9.31 -10.30 -11.86
CA GLU A 179 -8.39 -10.42 -12.99
C GLU A 179 -6.98 -9.88 -12.67
N THR A 180 -6.89 -8.83 -11.85
CA THR A 180 -5.61 -8.19 -11.49
C THR A 180 -4.73 -9.20 -10.79
N PHE A 181 -5.21 -9.81 -9.69
CA PHE A 181 -4.39 -10.71 -8.89
C PHE A 181 -4.09 -12.04 -9.59
N ARG A 182 -4.97 -12.51 -10.48
CA ARG A 182 -4.64 -13.60 -11.39
C ARG A 182 -3.49 -13.23 -12.33
N MET A 183 -3.54 -12.07 -12.99
CA MET A 183 -2.48 -11.62 -13.89
C MET A 183 -1.16 -11.35 -13.16
N LEU A 184 -1.19 -10.79 -11.95
CA LEU A 184 0.00 -10.60 -11.13
C LEU A 184 0.62 -11.95 -10.75
N ALA A 185 -0.19 -12.96 -10.40
CA ALA A 185 0.29 -14.31 -10.17
C ALA A 185 0.92 -14.94 -11.42
N GLU A 186 0.38 -14.70 -12.62
CA GLU A 186 0.99 -15.12 -13.89
C GLU A 186 2.33 -14.43 -14.16
N VAL A 187 2.45 -13.13 -13.86
CA VAL A 187 3.72 -12.41 -13.96
C VAL A 187 4.75 -12.98 -12.99
N LEU A 188 4.37 -13.27 -11.75
CA LEU A 188 5.25 -13.89 -10.74
C LEU A 188 5.62 -15.33 -11.06
N GLU A 189 4.76 -16.08 -11.74
CA GLU A 189 5.05 -17.46 -12.14
C GLU A 189 5.98 -17.53 -13.36
N THR A 190 5.84 -16.60 -14.30
CA THR A 190 6.56 -16.63 -15.58
C THR A 190 7.76 -15.69 -15.66
N GLY A 191 7.76 -14.62 -14.87
CA GLY A 191 8.69 -13.50 -15.01
C GLY A 191 8.39 -12.54 -16.17
N ASP A 192 7.28 -12.75 -16.89
CA ASP A 192 6.92 -11.94 -18.07
C ASP A 192 5.91 -10.83 -17.69
N ALA A 193 6.43 -9.61 -17.49
CA ALA A 193 5.63 -8.43 -17.20
C ALA A 193 4.58 -8.11 -18.29
N ALA A 194 4.77 -8.57 -19.54
CA ALA A 194 3.82 -8.34 -20.62
C ALA A 194 2.50 -9.12 -20.44
N ARG A 195 2.41 -10.03 -19.45
CA ARG A 195 1.18 -10.71 -19.07
C ARG A 195 0.22 -9.85 -18.27
N TYR A 196 0.70 -8.77 -17.65
CA TYR A 196 -0.18 -7.81 -17.01
C TYR A 196 -0.87 -6.94 -18.06
N ARG A 197 -2.11 -7.30 -18.43
CA ARG A 197 -2.93 -6.61 -19.43
C ARG A 197 -4.37 -6.45 -18.94
N PRO A 198 -4.60 -5.57 -17.93
CA PRO A 198 -5.94 -5.38 -17.36
C PRO A 198 -6.92 -4.90 -18.42
N GLN A 199 -8.15 -5.44 -18.40
CA GLN A 199 -9.23 -5.00 -19.27
C GLN A 199 -10.08 -3.91 -18.61
N ARG A 200 -10.16 -3.93 -17.28
CA ARG A 200 -10.86 -2.91 -16.49
C ARG A 200 -9.92 -1.77 -16.09
N PRO A 201 -10.43 -0.53 -15.98
CA PRO A 201 -9.63 0.60 -15.53
C PRO A 201 -9.20 0.43 -14.06
N PRO A 202 -8.08 1.05 -13.66
CA PRO A 202 -7.66 1.07 -12.26
C PRO A 202 -8.65 1.87 -11.38
N ASN A 203 -8.68 1.55 -10.09
CA ASN A 203 -9.51 2.25 -9.08
C ASN A 203 -8.75 2.55 -7.78
N THR A 204 -7.43 2.39 -7.73
CA THR A 204 -6.64 2.56 -6.49
C THR A 204 -6.44 4.01 -6.07
N HIS A 205 -6.80 4.98 -6.91
CA HIS A 205 -6.84 6.38 -6.51
C HIS A 205 -7.86 6.58 -5.36
N TRP A 206 -7.46 7.30 -4.31
CA TRP A 206 -8.23 7.46 -3.07
C TRP A 206 -9.66 7.98 -3.29
N SER A 207 -9.90 8.76 -4.35
CA SER A 207 -11.23 9.30 -4.65
C SER A 207 -12.27 8.23 -5.00
N ASN A 208 -11.84 7.00 -5.30
CA ASN A 208 -12.74 5.87 -5.55
C ASN A 208 -13.18 5.17 -4.26
N TRP A 209 -12.64 5.57 -3.10
CA TRP A 209 -12.87 4.95 -1.79
C TRP A 209 -13.38 5.98 -0.77
N PRO A 210 -14.53 6.62 -1.01
CA PRO A 210 -15.00 7.75 -0.19
C PRO A 210 -15.41 7.36 1.24
N GLU A 211 -15.76 6.09 1.48
CA GLU A 211 -16.20 5.59 2.78
C GLU A 211 -15.03 5.13 3.67
N ALA A 212 -13.81 5.03 3.12
CA ALA A 212 -12.63 4.62 3.88
C ALA A 212 -12.23 5.68 4.91
N GLY A 213 -11.73 5.23 6.06
CA GLY A 213 -11.31 6.10 7.17
C GLY A 213 -12.43 6.65 8.06
N THR A 214 -13.69 6.31 7.81
CA THR A 214 -14.86 6.93 8.47
C THR A 214 -15.31 6.29 9.79
N LEU A 215 -14.67 5.20 10.25
CA LEU A 215 -15.05 4.48 11.47
C LEU A 215 -14.41 5.03 12.73
#